data_AF-A0A0A5GCC1-F1
#
_entry.id   AF-A0A0A5GCC1-F1
#
_cell.length_a   1.000
_cell.length_b   1.000
_cell.length_c   1.000
_cell.angle_alpha   90.00
_cell.angle_beta   90.00
_cell.angle_gamma   90.00
#
_symmetry.space_group_name_H-M   'P 1'
#
loop_
_entity.id
_entity.type
_entity.pdbx_description
1 polymer ?
#
loop_
_entity_poly.entity_id
_entity_poly.type
_entity_poly.pdbx_seq_one_letter_code
_entity_poly.pdbx_strand_id
1 'polypeptide(L)'
;MFYFCIVVGIVSMFYLMVETFYELVKALNDVNGFNLAYTKMSLGALGVGILIEWKGLKNIFLGYIKVNLLMFLTIPLLVITFIPPLYWIDWYGLGGPFYKQVLQIREVKAVLTVVTGILLVRSLNSNHT
;
A
#
# COMPACT_ATOMS: atom_id res chain seq x y z
N MET A 1 15.41 21.28 -2.90
CA MET A 1 16.05 20.14 -2.20
C MET A 1 15.03 19.09 -1.76
N PHE A 2 14.00 19.44 -0.97
CA PHE A 2 12.97 18.47 -0.51
C PHE A 2 12.22 17.73 -1.63
N TYR A 3 11.78 18.42 -2.68
CA TYR A 3 11.13 17.77 -3.83
C TYR A 3 12.03 16.76 -4.56
N PHE A 4 13.34 17.03 -4.61
CA PHE A 4 14.30 16.10 -5.20
C PHE A 4 14.40 14.82 -4.38
N CYS A 5 14.47 14.92 -3.04
CA CYS A 5 14.46 13.74 -2.16
C CYS A 5 13.19 12.90 -2.30
N ILE A 6 12.02 13.54 -2.48
CA ILE A 6 10.74 12.84 -2.70
C ILE A 6 10.76 12.10 -4.03
N VAL A 7 11.19 12.75 -5.11
CA VAL A 7 11.29 12.13 -6.43
C VAL A 7 12.26 10.95 -6.40
N VAL A 8 13.44 11.12 -5.80
CA VAL A 8 14.40 10.03 -5.61
C VAL A 8 13.80 8.90 -4.79
N GLY A 9 13.09 9.20 -3.69
CA GLY A 9 12.42 8.19 -2.88
C GLY A 9 11.36 7.39 -3.65
N ILE A 10 10.52 8.07 -4.44
CA ILE A 10 9.49 7.42 -5.28
C ILE A 10 10.15 6.56 -6.37
N VAL A 11 11.19 7.07 -7.05
CA VAL A 11 11.92 6.32 -8.07
C VAL A 11 12.58 5.08 -7.47
N SER A 12 13.21 5.20 -6.31
CA SER A 12 13.79 4.07 -5.59
C SER A 12 12.73 3.04 -5.18
N MET A 13 11.55 3.48 -4.74
CA MET A 13 10.44 2.57 -4.44
C MET A 13 9.96 1.83 -5.68
N PHE A 14 9.82 2.53 -6.82
CA PHE A 14 9.46 1.86 -8.07
C PHE A 14 10.52 0.88 -8.54
N TYR A 15 11.80 1.21 -8.40
CA TYR A 15 12.89 0.27 -8.68
C TYR A 15 12.76 -1.02 -7.86
N LEU A 16 12.56 -0.90 -6.55
CA LEU A 16 12.35 -2.05 -5.65
C LEU A 16 11.07 -2.84 -6.00
N MET A 17 10.00 -2.16 -6.41
CA MET A 17 8.76 -2.81 -6.84
C MET A 17 8.95 -3.61 -8.14
N VAL A 18 9.76 -3.13 -9.08
CA VAL A 18 10.09 -3.87 -10.31
C VAL A 18 10.87 -5.14 -9.97
N GLU A 19 11.87 -5.06 -9.10
CA GLU A 19 12.61 -6.24 -8.64
C GLU A 19 11.69 -7.26 -7.94
N THR A 20 10.84 -6.76 -7.03
CA THR A 20 9.87 -7.58 -6.30
C THR A 20 8.83 -8.21 -7.23
N PHE A 21 8.44 -7.54 -8.32
CA PHE A 21 7.54 -8.10 -9.32
C PHE A 21 8.14 -9.36 -9.97
N TYR A 22 9.44 -9.36 -10.28
CA TYR A 22 10.11 -10.55 -10.80
C TYR A 22 10.20 -11.68 -9.78
N GLU A 23 10.43 -11.36 -8.49
CA GLU A 23 10.33 -12.36 -7.41
C GLU A 23 8.93 -12.98 -7.36
N LEU A 24 7.89 -12.14 -7.45
CA LEU A 24 6.50 -12.55 -7.36
C LEU A 24 6.08 -13.44 -8.53
N VAL A 25 6.56 -13.17 -9.74
CA VAL A 25 6.35 -14.03 -10.91
C VAL A 25 7.09 -15.36 -10.75
N LYS A 26 8.34 -15.36 -10.27
CA LYS A 26 9.11 -16.58 -10.03
C LYS A 26 8.48 -17.47 -8.95
N ALA A 27 7.88 -16.85 -7.94
CA ALA A 27 7.29 -17.53 -6.80
C ALA A 27 5.83 -17.99 -7.03
N LEU A 28 5.26 -17.86 -8.22
CA LEU A 28 3.87 -18.27 -8.49
C LEU A 28 3.58 -19.75 -8.14
N ASN A 29 4.60 -20.62 -8.19
CA ASN A 29 4.46 -22.04 -7.86
C ASN A 29 4.85 -22.37 -6.40
N ASP A 30 5.32 -21.38 -5.63
CA ASP A 30 5.68 -21.51 -4.22
C ASP A 30 4.83 -20.54 -3.38
N VAL A 31 3.84 -21.07 -2.67
CA VAL A 31 2.90 -20.27 -1.86
C VAL A 31 3.63 -19.39 -0.85
N ASN A 32 4.70 -19.88 -0.23
CA ASN A 32 5.46 -19.12 0.77
C ASN A 32 6.25 -17.99 0.11
N GLY A 33 6.94 -18.29 -1.00
CA GLY A 33 7.63 -17.29 -1.80
C GLY A 33 6.68 -16.21 -2.34
N PHE A 34 5.48 -16.63 -2.80
CA PHE A 34 4.47 -15.72 -3.32
C PHE A 34 3.98 -14.74 -2.27
N ASN A 35 3.63 -15.25 -1.08
CA ASN A 35 3.16 -14.42 0.03
C ASN A 35 4.21 -13.39 0.44
N LEU A 36 5.47 -13.80 0.57
CA LEU A 36 6.56 -12.92 0.95
C LEU A 36 6.81 -11.83 -0.10
N ALA A 37 6.89 -12.21 -1.38
CA ALA A 37 7.04 -11.26 -2.48
C ALA A 37 5.83 -10.30 -2.57
N TYR A 38 4.62 -10.80 -2.36
CA TYR A 38 3.41 -9.97 -2.35
C TYR A 38 3.44 -8.95 -1.21
N THR A 39 3.81 -9.36 0.00
CA THR A 39 3.95 -8.44 1.14
C THR A 39 5.00 -7.36 0.87
N LYS A 40 6.17 -7.72 0.30
CA LYS A 40 7.18 -6.74 -0.12
C LYS A 40 6.60 -5.73 -1.12
N MET A 41 5.84 -6.20 -2.10
CA MET A 41 5.25 -5.34 -3.13
C MET A 41 4.20 -4.39 -2.54
N SER A 42 3.36 -4.89 -1.62
CA SER A 42 2.38 -4.08 -0.88
C SER A 42 3.06 -3.04 0.03
N LEU A 43 4.17 -3.39 0.68
CA LEU A 43 4.97 -2.42 1.45
C LEU A 43 5.54 -1.32 0.55
N GLY A 44 6.03 -1.66 -0.64
CA GLY A 44 6.49 -0.68 -1.63
C GLY A 44 5.36 0.27 -2.06
N ALA A 45 4.18 -0.27 -2.41
CA ALA A 45 3.01 0.52 -2.78
C ALA A 45 2.53 1.43 -1.63
N LEU A 46 2.50 0.92 -0.39
CA LEU A 46 2.18 1.71 0.80
C LEU A 46 3.19 2.85 0.98
N GLY A 47 4.49 2.55 0.83
CA GLY A 47 5.58 3.53 0.92
C GLY A 47 5.45 4.64 -0.12
N VAL A 48 5.09 4.32 -1.37
CA VAL A 48 4.77 5.31 -2.40
C VAL A 48 3.63 6.23 -1.94
N GLY A 49 2.55 5.66 -1.41
CA GLY A 49 1.44 6.45 -0.85
C GLY A 49 1.86 7.40 0.27
N ILE A 50 2.69 6.92 1.19
CA ILE A 50 3.24 7.72 2.30
C ILE A 50 4.11 8.88 1.77
N LEU A 51 4.96 8.61 0.76
CA LEU A 51 5.84 9.62 0.16
C LEU A 51 5.07 10.67 -0.65
N ILE A 52 3.97 10.30 -1.29
CA ILE A 52 3.09 11.26 -2.00
C ILE A 52 2.55 12.30 -1.02
N GLU A 53 2.13 11.88 0.18
CA GLU A 53 1.63 12.77 1.22
C GLU A 53 2.76 13.41 2.06
N TRP A 54 3.82 13.86 1.40
CA TRP A 54 5.06 14.33 2.06
C TRP A 54 4.84 15.49 3.05
N LYS A 55 3.84 16.36 2.82
CA LYS A 55 3.55 17.49 3.72
C LYS A 55 3.08 16.99 5.08
N GLY A 56 2.17 16.01 5.08
CA GLY A 56 1.72 15.37 6.30
C GLY A 56 2.84 14.58 6.97
N LEU A 57 3.65 13.88 6.18
CA LEU A 57 4.82 13.15 6.68
C LEU A 57 5.83 14.09 7.37
N LYS A 58 6.11 15.26 6.79
CA LYS A 58 6.97 16.29 7.39
C LYS A 58 6.43 16.75 8.74
N ASN A 59 5.12 16.99 8.85
CA ASN A 59 4.50 17.40 10.12
C ASN A 59 4.63 16.31 11.19
N ILE A 60 4.44 15.05 10.82
CA ILE A 60 4.62 13.90 11.71
C ILE A 60 6.06 13.83 12.22
N PHE A 61 7.05 13.98 11.34
CA PHE A 61 8.48 14.00 11.74
C PHE A 61 8.85 15.19 12.64
N LEU A 62 8.14 16.31 12.51
CA LEU A 62 8.31 17.48 13.38
C LEU A 62 7.55 17.33 14.72
N GLY A 63 6.87 16.19 14.96
CA GLY A 63 6.16 15.90 16.21
C GLY A 63 4.71 16.39 16.24
N TYR A 64 4.17 16.95 15.16
CA TYR A 64 2.78 17.39 15.07
C TYR A 64 1.83 16.21 14.76
N ILE A 65 1.84 15.21 15.63
CA ILE A 65 1.04 14.00 15.49
C ILE A 65 -0.31 14.18 16.17
N LYS A 66 -1.40 13.96 15.43
CA LYS A 66 -2.75 13.88 15.97
C LYS A 66 -3.51 12.79 15.25
N VAL A 67 -4.01 11.82 16.01
CA VAL A 67 -4.84 10.75 15.47
C VAL A 67 -6.26 11.28 15.24
N ASN A 68 -6.79 11.08 14.05
CA ASN A 68 -8.17 11.43 13.71
C ASN A 68 -9.02 10.18 13.39
N LEU A 69 -10.33 10.36 13.29
CA LEU A 69 -11.33 9.36 12.90
C LEU A 69 -10.99 8.65 11.58
N LEU A 70 -10.25 9.30 10.67
CA LEU A 70 -9.70 8.67 9.46
C LEU A 70 -8.87 7.42 9.76
N MET A 71 -8.25 7.33 10.95
CA MET A 71 -7.49 6.16 11.39
C MET A 71 -8.38 4.91 11.47
N PHE A 72 -9.64 5.07 11.91
CA PHE A 72 -10.61 3.98 12.00
C PHE A 72 -10.95 3.41 10.61
N LEU A 73 -10.97 4.23 9.57
CA LEU A 73 -11.17 3.77 8.19
C LEU A 73 -9.89 3.17 7.60
N THR A 74 -8.73 3.72 7.98
CA THR A 74 -7.43 3.32 7.42
C THR A 74 -6.99 1.96 7.90
N ILE A 75 -7.20 1.62 9.18
CA ILE A 75 -6.75 0.34 9.77
C ILE A 75 -7.37 -0.87 9.05
N PRO A 76 -8.71 -0.96 8.85
CA PRO A 76 -9.31 -2.05 8.08
C PRO A 76 -8.79 -2.10 6.66
N LEU A 77 -8.62 -0.95 6.01
CA LEU A 77 -8.12 -0.88 4.64
C LEU A 77 -6.69 -1.40 4.52
N LEU A 78 -5.84 -1.11 5.52
CA LEU A 78 -4.48 -1.64 5.62
C LEU A 78 -4.49 -3.17 5.77
N VAL A 79 -5.36 -3.72 6.64
CA VAL A 79 -5.48 -5.16 6.79
C VAL A 79 -5.93 -5.83 5.48
N ILE A 80 -6.97 -5.28 4.85
CA ILE A 80 -7.56 -5.83 3.61
C ILE A 80 -6.55 -5.78 2.45
N THR A 81 -5.80 -4.68 2.31
CA THR A 81 -4.83 -4.51 1.23
C THR A 81 -3.62 -5.44 1.37
N PHE A 82 -3.27 -5.88 2.58
CA PHE A 82 -2.14 -6.78 2.78
C PHE A 82 -2.46 -8.26 2.56
N ILE A 83 -3.73 -8.68 2.57
CA ILE A 83 -4.12 -10.09 2.33
C ILE A 83 -3.92 -10.46 0.85
N PRO A 84 -3.04 -11.41 0.48
CA PRO A 84 -2.78 -11.75 -0.92
C PRO A 84 -4.05 -12.11 -1.72
N PRO A 85 -4.13 -11.78 -3.02
CA PRO A 85 -5.32 -12.02 -3.84
C PRO A 85 -5.73 -13.49 -3.90
N LEU A 86 -4.76 -14.42 -3.79
CA LEU A 86 -5.03 -15.86 -3.78
C LEU A 86 -5.98 -16.25 -2.65
N TYR A 87 -5.80 -15.70 -1.44
CA TYR A 87 -6.71 -15.97 -0.32
C TYR A 87 -8.13 -15.43 -0.57
N TRP A 88 -8.26 -14.28 -1.22
CA TRP A 88 -9.58 -13.75 -1.60
C TRP A 88 -10.28 -14.63 -2.64
N ILE A 89 -9.51 -15.24 -3.55
CA ILE A 89 -10.02 -16.22 -4.52
C ILE A 89 -10.40 -17.52 -3.80
N ASP A 90 -9.58 -18.00 -2.87
CA ASP A 90 -9.86 -19.22 -2.11
C ASP A 90 -11.11 -19.09 -1.23
N TRP A 91 -11.31 -17.94 -0.58
CA TRP A 91 -12.46 -17.71 0.30
C TRP A 91 -13.78 -17.46 -0.43
N TYR A 92 -13.73 -16.78 -1.58
CA TYR A 92 -14.94 -16.30 -2.25
C TYR A 92 -15.16 -16.85 -3.67
N GLY A 93 -14.23 -17.67 -4.17
CA GLY A 93 -14.20 -18.17 -5.54
C GLY A 93 -13.74 -17.12 -6.56
N LEU A 94 -13.60 -17.55 -7.82
CA LEU A 94 -13.36 -16.65 -8.94
C LEU A 94 -14.67 -15.97 -9.36
N GLY A 95 -14.61 -14.65 -9.56
CA GLY A 95 -15.77 -13.86 -10.00
C GLY A 95 -16.72 -13.48 -8.85
N GLY A 96 -17.82 -12.82 -9.20
CA GLY A 96 -18.79 -12.28 -8.25
C GLY A 96 -18.92 -10.75 -8.31
N PRO A 97 -19.62 -10.12 -7.35
CA PRO A 97 -19.89 -8.70 -7.36
C PRO A 97 -18.62 -7.83 -7.31
N PHE A 98 -18.72 -6.60 -7.81
CA PHE A 98 -17.61 -5.66 -8.02
C PHE A 98 -16.62 -5.56 -6.85
N TYR A 99 -17.12 -5.47 -5.60
CA TYR A 99 -16.28 -5.33 -4.41
C TYR A 99 -15.34 -6.53 -4.18
N LYS A 100 -15.69 -7.73 -4.64
CA LYS A 100 -14.81 -8.91 -4.57
C LYS A 100 -13.73 -8.83 -5.63
N GLN A 101 -14.09 -8.42 -6.85
CA GLN A 101 -13.15 -8.31 -7.96
C GLN A 101 -12.06 -7.26 -7.69
N VAL A 102 -12.42 -6.15 -7.04
CA VAL A 102 -11.49 -5.11 -6.58
C VAL A 102 -10.37 -5.69 -5.69
N LEU A 103 -10.67 -6.71 -4.89
CA LEU A 103 -9.71 -7.39 -4.00
C LEU A 103 -8.99 -8.58 -4.65
N GLN A 104 -9.41 -9.00 -5.83
CA GLN A 104 -8.79 -10.11 -6.57
C GLN A 104 -7.80 -9.59 -7.63
N ILE A 105 -8.06 -8.41 -8.20
CA ILE A 105 -7.20 -7.81 -9.23
C ILE A 105 -5.99 -7.13 -8.58
N ARG A 106 -4.79 -7.54 -8.99
CA ARG A 106 -3.51 -7.12 -8.38
C ARG A 106 -3.28 -5.62 -8.52
N GLU A 107 -3.56 -5.09 -9.69
CA GLU A 107 -3.38 -3.69 -10.06
C GLU A 107 -4.28 -2.78 -9.22
N VAL A 108 -5.54 -3.17 -9.07
CA VAL A 108 -6.53 -2.44 -8.26
C VAL A 108 -6.12 -2.46 -6.78
N LYS A 109 -5.66 -3.60 -6.27
CA LYS A 109 -5.12 -3.69 -4.92
C LYS A 109 -3.88 -2.84 -4.70
N ALA A 110 -2.97 -2.77 -5.67
CA ALA A 110 -1.79 -1.91 -5.57
C ALA A 110 -2.20 -0.44 -5.44
N VAL A 111 -3.14 0.04 -6.25
CA VAL A 111 -3.71 1.40 -6.15
C VAL A 111 -4.38 1.61 -4.79
N LEU A 112 -5.18 0.65 -4.33
CA LEU A 112 -5.83 0.72 -3.02
C LEU A 112 -4.80 0.79 -1.88
N THR A 113 -3.67 0.10 -2.02
CA THR A 113 -2.57 0.13 -1.04
C THR A 113 -1.87 1.49 -1.02
N VAL A 114 -1.64 2.10 -2.19
CA VAL A 114 -1.14 3.49 -2.30
C VAL A 114 -2.10 4.47 -1.62
N VAL A 115 -3.40 4.37 -1.92
CA VAL A 115 -4.43 5.21 -1.28
C VAL A 115 -4.45 5.01 0.23
N THR A 116 -4.30 3.77 0.70
CA THR A 116 -4.18 3.46 2.12
C THR A 116 -2.98 4.15 2.76
N GLY A 117 -1.82 4.19 2.08
CA GLY A 117 -0.63 4.91 2.55
C GLY A 117 -0.86 6.42 2.69
N ILE A 118 -1.57 7.04 1.73
CA ILE A 118 -1.96 8.45 1.80
C ILE A 118 -2.89 8.69 3.00
N LEU A 119 -3.92 7.85 3.15
CA LEU A 119 -4.87 7.95 4.26
C LEU A 119 -4.19 7.76 5.62
N LEU A 120 -3.19 6.88 5.71
CA LEU A 120 -2.41 6.67 6.92
C LEU A 120 -1.71 7.95 7.36
N VAL A 121 -0.98 8.61 6.45
CA VAL A 121 -0.33 9.89 6.75
C VAL A 121 -1.35 10.96 7.13
N ARG A 122 -2.47 11.07 6.41
CA ARG A 122 -3.53 12.04 6.74
C ARG A 122 -4.20 11.76 8.08
N SER A 123 -4.36 10.49 8.45
CA SER A 123 -4.99 10.10 9.71
C SER A 123 -4.16 10.47 10.95
N LEU A 124 -2.85 10.64 10.76
CA LEU A 124 -1.87 11.01 11.79
C LEU A 124 -1.49 12.51 11.77
N ASN A 125 -1.96 13.27 10.78
CA ASN A 125 -1.67 14.68 10.63
C ASN A 125 -2.80 15.53 11.23
N SER A 126 -2.42 16.54 12.01
CA SER A 126 -3.39 17.41 12.72
C SER A 126 -4.12 18.41 11.83
N ASN A 127 -3.64 18.68 10.61
CA ASN A 127 -4.20 19.71 9.75
C ASN A 127 -5.14 19.12 8.70
N HIS A 128 -6.44 19.33 8.92
CA HIS A 128 -7.45 19.34 7.86
C HIS A 128 -7.42 20.72 7.19
N THR A 129 -6.66 20.83 6.11
CA THR A 129 -6.79 21.89 5.11
C THR A 129 -6.64 21.26 3.74
#